data_AF-A0A967T2E7-F1
#
_entry.id   AF-A0A967T2E7-F1
#
_cell.length_a   1.000
_cell.length_b   1.000
_cell.length_c   1.000
_cell.angle_alpha   90.00
_cell.angle_beta   90.00
_cell.angle_gamma   90.00
#
_symmetry.space_group_name_H-M   'P 1'
#
loop_
_entity.id
_entity.type
_entity.pdbx_description
1 polymer ?
#
loop_
_entity_poly.entity_id
_entity_poly.type
_entity_poly.pdbx_seq_one_letter_code
_entity_poly.pdbx_strand_id
1 'polypeptide(L)'
;MDIGKAFTFIFDDEDVIKKLLIGTIVFIIPIVNFAGFGYLVHLIKNVEEDLEPPLPDWDNFGGYFMDGLKVLIGLLVYSIPMLLVGCALVVTSIAIQRGVNPADAGIAIRIVAACLSCFILIFALLPYGLMPAIFVRFAETGELSSVFRIGELWSFIQQDVG
;
A
#
# COMPACT_ATOMS: atom_id res chain seq x y z
N MET A 1 12.30 -7.40 16.95
CA MET A 1 11.99 -6.02 17.33
C MET A 1 11.67 -5.96 18.81
N ASP A 2 12.40 -5.16 19.59
CA ASP A 2 12.12 -4.94 21.01
C ASP A 2 11.10 -3.80 21.13
N ILE A 3 9.84 -4.12 21.50
CA ILE A 3 8.72 -3.16 21.46
C ILE A 3 8.99 -1.95 22.38
N GLY A 4 9.80 -2.13 23.44
CA GLY A 4 10.23 -1.04 24.32
C GLY A 4 11.02 0.04 23.60
N LYS A 5 11.94 -0.33 22.70
CA LYS A 5 12.77 0.62 21.93
C LYS A 5 11.93 1.46 20.94
N ALA A 6 10.82 0.90 20.45
CA ALA A 6 9.93 1.59 19.50
C ALA A 6 9.19 2.80 20.11
N PHE A 7 9.15 2.93 21.44
CA PHE A 7 8.57 4.11 22.09
C PHE A 7 9.63 5.08 22.61
N THR A 8 10.83 4.60 22.94
CA THR A 8 11.92 5.45 23.44
C THR A 8 12.60 6.29 22.37
N PHE A 9 12.68 5.82 21.11
CA PHE A 9 13.36 6.58 20.05
C PHE A 9 12.75 7.97 19.79
N ILE A 10 11.46 8.17 20.10
CA ILE A 10 10.79 9.47 19.97
C ILE A 10 11.34 10.47 21.01
N PHE A 11 11.85 9.98 22.13
CA PHE A 11 12.38 10.83 23.20
C PHE A 11 13.88 11.10 23.07
N ASP A 12 14.61 10.29 22.30
CA ASP A 12 16.06 10.40 22.13
C ASP A 12 16.46 11.29 20.92
N ASP A 13 15.54 11.58 20.00
CA ASP A 13 15.79 12.42 18.81
C ASP A 13 15.39 13.89 19.06
N GLU A 14 16.39 14.79 19.14
CA GLU A 14 16.19 16.24 19.36
C GLU A 14 15.33 16.89 18.27
N ASP A 15 15.34 16.35 17.05
CA ASP A 15 14.65 16.90 15.87
C ASP A 15 13.32 16.17 15.56
N VAL A 16 12.85 15.27 16.43
CA VAL A 16 11.64 14.47 16.20
C VAL A 16 10.42 15.31 15.86
N ILE A 17 10.23 16.45 16.56
CA ILE A 17 9.08 17.34 16.37
C ILE A 17 9.12 17.95 14.96
N LYS A 18 10.31 18.37 14.52
CA LYS A 18 10.53 18.94 13.18
C LYS A 18 10.24 17.89 12.11
N LYS A 19 10.77 16.67 12.27
CA LYS A 19 10.56 15.55 11.33
C LYS A 19 9.08 15.16 11.22
N LEU A 20 8.36 15.09 12.35
CA LEU A 20 6.92 14.77 12.39
C LEU A 20 6.06 15.89 11.79
N LEU A 21 6.42 17.16 12.05
CA LEU A 21 5.67 18.30 11.52
C LEU A 21 5.80 18.39 10.00
N ILE A 22 7.02 18.21 9.46
CA ILE A 22 7.23 18.13 8.00
C ILE A 22 6.50 16.91 7.43
N GLY A 23 6.62 15.75 8.07
CA GLY A 23 5.91 14.54 7.64
C GLY A 23 4.40 14.74 7.57
N THR A 24 3.80 15.38 8.58
CA THR A 24 2.36 15.67 8.61
C THR A 24 1.95 16.56 7.44
N ILE A 25 2.71 17.61 7.14
CA ILE A 25 2.45 18.49 5.99
C ILE A 25 2.56 17.70 4.67
N VAL A 26 3.59 16.85 4.55
CA VAL A 26 3.82 16.02 3.36
C VAL A 26 2.66 15.06 3.12
N PHE A 27 2.12 14.42 4.17
CA PHE A 27 0.99 13.50 4.04
C PHE A 27 -0.34 14.18 3.68
N ILE A 28 -0.52 15.46 4.03
CA ILE A 28 -1.74 16.22 3.72
C ILE A 28 -1.79 16.65 2.26
N ILE A 29 -0.63 17.00 1.67
CA ILE A 29 -0.57 17.51 0.30
C ILE A 29 -0.67 16.32 -0.68
N PRO A 30 -1.71 16.24 -1.52
CA PRO A 30 -1.82 15.17 -2.52
C PRO A 30 -0.63 15.16 -3.46
N ILE A 31 -0.26 13.98 -3.97
CA ILE A 31 0.93 13.72 -4.78
C ILE A 31 2.22 13.80 -3.96
N VAL A 32 2.39 14.85 -3.16
CA VAL A 32 3.53 15.00 -2.25
C VAL A 32 3.53 13.91 -1.17
N ASN A 33 2.36 13.40 -0.79
CA ASN A 33 2.20 12.27 0.11
C ASN A 33 2.95 10.99 -0.32
N PHE A 34 3.33 10.85 -1.61
CA PHE A 34 4.19 9.76 -2.04
C PHE A 34 5.58 9.81 -1.42
N ALA A 35 6.14 11.01 -1.19
CA ALA A 35 7.37 11.15 -0.42
C ALA A 35 7.21 10.61 1.01
N GLY A 36 6.01 10.70 1.60
CA GLY A 36 5.71 10.08 2.89
C GLY A 36 5.85 8.55 2.87
N PHE A 37 5.46 7.88 1.78
CA PHE A 37 5.65 6.43 1.66
C PHE A 37 7.13 6.05 1.49
N GLY A 38 7.91 6.79 0.71
CA GLY A 38 9.36 6.55 0.63
C GLY A 38 10.09 6.87 1.94
N TYR A 39 9.61 7.86 2.70
CA TYR A 39 10.11 8.15 4.04
C TYR A 39 9.90 6.95 4.98
N LEU A 40 8.73 6.30 4.93
CA LEU A 40 8.47 5.07 5.69
C LEU A 40 9.39 3.91 5.29
N VAL A 41 9.71 3.77 3.99
CA VAL A 41 10.67 2.77 3.52
C VAL A 41 12.06 3.01 4.12
N HIS A 42 12.51 4.26 4.16
CA HIS A 42 13.82 4.59 4.74
C HIS A 42 13.82 4.46 6.26
N LEU A 43 12.71 4.75 6.93
CA LEU A 43 12.55 4.44 8.35
C LEU A 43 12.70 2.94 8.61
N ILE A 44 12.06 2.08 7.81
CA ILE A 44 12.21 0.62 7.93
C ILE A 44 13.66 0.21 7.73
N LYS A 45 14.33 0.72 6.69
CA LYS A 45 15.76 0.47 6.46
C LYS A 45 16.63 0.87 7.64
N ASN A 46 16.41 2.07 8.20
CA ASN A 46 17.18 2.55 9.35
C ASN A 46 16.98 1.66 10.58
N VAL A 47 15.75 1.13 10.78
CA VAL A 47 15.46 0.17 11.86
C VAL A 47 16.13 -1.18 11.60
N GLU A 48 16.16 -1.67 10.36
CA GLU A 48 16.85 -2.91 9.98
C GLU A 48 18.37 -2.79 10.12
N GLU A 49 18.94 -1.61 9.90
CA GLU A 49 20.36 -1.31 10.02
C GLU A 49 20.79 -0.91 11.45
N ASP A 50 19.89 -0.98 12.44
CA ASP A 50 20.12 -0.57 13.84
C ASP A 50 20.63 0.89 13.98
N LEU A 51 20.20 1.80 13.08
CA LEU A 51 20.55 3.22 13.13
C LEU A 51 19.73 3.95 14.21
N GLU A 52 20.42 4.64 15.12
CA GLU A 52 19.83 5.48 16.17
C GLU A 52 20.27 6.95 15.98
N PRO A 53 19.36 7.93 15.78
CA PRO A 53 17.90 7.79 15.74
C PRO A 53 17.39 7.21 14.40
N PRO A 54 16.34 6.38 14.41
CA PRO A 54 15.87 5.69 13.21
C PRO A 54 15.10 6.61 12.25
N LEU A 55 14.58 7.77 12.70
CA LEU A 55 13.83 8.67 11.81
C LEU A 55 14.74 9.35 10.78
N PRO A 56 14.48 9.19 9.47
CA PRO A 56 15.22 9.90 8.44
C PRO A 56 15.04 11.42 8.54
N ASP A 57 16.05 12.17 8.10
CA ASP A 57 15.96 13.61 7.85
C ASP A 57 15.26 13.92 6.52
N TRP A 58 14.63 15.08 6.40
CA TRP A 58 13.91 15.47 5.17
C TRP A 58 14.81 16.01 4.04
N ASP A 59 16.12 15.89 4.18
CA ASP A 59 17.11 16.46 3.26
C ASP A 59 17.09 15.78 1.87
N ASN A 60 16.72 14.48 1.82
CA ASN A 60 16.62 13.70 0.59
C ASN A 60 15.18 13.55 0.08
N PHE A 61 14.43 14.65 0.03
CA PHE A 61 13.03 14.64 -0.41
C PHE A 61 12.83 13.96 -1.78
N GLY A 62 13.73 14.22 -2.74
CA GLY A 62 13.66 13.63 -4.08
C GLY A 62 13.80 12.11 -4.08
N GLY A 63 14.67 11.56 -3.23
CA GLY A 63 14.80 10.12 -3.04
C GLY A 63 13.54 9.50 -2.46
N TYR A 64 12.98 10.11 -1.40
CA TYR A 64 11.74 9.64 -0.79
C TYR A 64 10.56 9.66 -1.77
N PHE A 65 10.44 10.71 -2.57
CA PHE A 65 9.39 10.78 -3.58
C PHE A 65 9.52 9.65 -4.60
N MET A 66 10.74 9.37 -5.08
CA MET A 66 10.98 8.33 -6.08
C MET A 66 10.74 6.92 -5.55
N ASP A 67 11.17 6.66 -4.31
CA ASP A 67 10.94 5.38 -3.65
C ASP A 67 9.47 5.17 -3.32
N GLY A 68 8.76 6.23 -2.89
CA GLY A 68 7.30 6.19 -2.74
C GLY A 68 6.56 5.93 -4.05
N LEU A 69 7.02 6.50 -5.16
CA LEU A 69 6.45 6.24 -6.49
C LEU A 69 6.66 4.77 -6.92
N LYS A 70 7.82 4.19 -6.61
CA LYS A 70 8.05 2.75 -6.84
C LYS A 70 7.09 1.89 -6.02
N VAL A 71 6.90 2.20 -4.73
CA VAL A 71 5.90 1.51 -3.90
C VAL A 71 4.49 1.63 -4.49
N LEU A 72 4.12 2.82 -4.99
CA LEU A 72 2.84 3.02 -5.69
C LEU A 72 2.72 2.14 -6.94
N ILE A 73 3.76 2.04 -7.76
CA ILE A 73 3.75 1.16 -8.95
C ILE A 73 3.54 -0.30 -8.52
N GLY A 74 4.20 -0.75 -7.45
CA GLY A 74 3.95 -2.05 -6.84
C GLY A 74 2.47 -2.24 -6.51
N LEU A 75 1.90 -1.33 -5.71
CA LEU A 75 0.49 -1.36 -5.31
C LEU A 75 -0.47 -1.34 -6.51
N LEU A 76 -0.17 -0.55 -7.55
CA LEU A 76 -0.99 -0.47 -8.77
C LEU A 76 -1.01 -1.81 -9.50
N VAL A 77 0.14 -2.48 -9.64
CA VAL A 77 0.21 -3.79 -10.29
C VAL A 77 -0.60 -4.83 -9.51
N TYR A 78 -0.49 -4.84 -8.17
CA TYR A 78 -1.33 -5.69 -7.32
C TYR A 78 -2.82 -5.34 -7.37
N SER A 79 -3.15 -4.10 -7.74
CA SER A 79 -4.54 -3.62 -7.88
C SER A 79 -5.15 -3.88 -9.26
N ILE A 80 -4.37 -4.30 -10.27
CA ILE A 80 -4.88 -4.56 -11.64
C ILE A 80 -6.08 -5.52 -11.64
N PRO A 81 -6.06 -6.69 -10.96
CA PRO A 81 -7.21 -7.59 -10.95
C PRO A 81 -8.47 -6.94 -10.41
N MET A 82 -8.34 -6.13 -9.36
CA MET A 82 -9.44 -5.37 -8.76
C MET A 82 -9.99 -4.33 -9.74
N LEU A 83 -9.11 -3.59 -10.45
CA LEU A 83 -9.51 -2.61 -11.46
C LEU A 83 -10.28 -3.26 -12.62
N LEU A 84 -9.84 -4.43 -13.09
CA LEU A 84 -10.53 -5.17 -14.16
C LEU A 84 -11.95 -5.56 -13.75
N VAL A 85 -12.11 -6.08 -12.53
CA VAL A 85 -13.43 -6.43 -11.98
C VAL A 85 -14.28 -5.16 -11.76
N GLY A 86 -13.68 -4.07 -11.26
CA GLY A 86 -14.33 -2.77 -11.12
C GLY A 86 -14.88 -2.22 -12.43
N CYS A 87 -14.09 -2.27 -13.50
CA CYS A 87 -14.53 -1.86 -14.83
C CYS A 87 -15.73 -2.71 -15.32
N ALA A 88 -15.70 -4.03 -15.11
CA ALA A 88 -16.82 -4.90 -15.46
C ALA A 88 -18.11 -4.55 -14.70
N LEU A 89 -18.01 -4.16 -13.42
CA LEU A 89 -19.14 -3.66 -12.63
C LEU A 89 -19.71 -2.34 -13.16
N VAL A 90 -18.84 -1.40 -13.52
CA VAL A 90 -19.28 -0.12 -14.08
C VAL A 90 -20.05 -0.36 -15.39
N VAL A 91 -19.55 -1.23 -16.27
CA VAL A 91 -20.23 -1.56 -17.54
C VAL A 91 -21.58 -2.24 -17.30
N THR A 92 -21.66 -3.20 -16.38
CA THR A 92 -22.92 -3.90 -16.06
C THR A 92 -23.94 -2.96 -15.41
N SER A 93 -23.53 -2.06 -14.54
CA SER A 93 -24.42 -1.06 -13.91
C SER A 93 -24.99 -0.05 -14.92
N ILE A 94 -24.17 0.41 -15.87
CA ILE A 94 -24.62 1.26 -16.99
C ILE A 94 -25.62 0.51 -17.87
N ALA A 95 -25.36 -0.76 -18.19
CA ALA A 95 -26.28 -1.59 -18.99
C ALA A 95 -27.65 -1.77 -18.31
N ILE A 96 -27.68 -1.98 -16.99
CA ILE A 96 -28.93 -2.05 -16.22
C ILE A 96 -29.70 -0.73 -16.30
N GLN A 97 -29.03 0.43 -16.14
CA GLN A 97 -29.70 1.74 -16.18
C GLN A 97 -30.26 2.11 -17.57
N ARG A 98 -29.66 1.60 -18.65
CA ARG A 98 -30.08 1.89 -20.04
C ARG A 98 -31.26 1.06 -20.56
N GLY A 99 -31.93 0.29 -19.69
CA GLY A 99 -33.23 -0.31 -20.01
C GLY A 99 -33.19 -1.73 -20.55
N VAL A 100 -32.26 -2.56 -20.08
CA VAL A 100 -32.41 -4.02 -20.23
C VAL A 100 -33.66 -4.45 -19.47
N ASN A 101 -34.67 -4.98 -20.18
CA ASN A 101 -35.93 -5.40 -19.57
C ASN A 101 -35.67 -6.40 -18.42
N PRO A 102 -36.28 -6.19 -17.24
CA PRO A 102 -36.04 -7.02 -16.07
C PRO A 102 -36.42 -8.50 -16.27
N ALA A 103 -37.28 -8.79 -17.25
CA ALA A 103 -37.76 -10.13 -17.59
C ALA A 103 -36.76 -10.99 -18.40
N ASP A 104 -35.91 -10.39 -19.24
CA ASP A 104 -35.12 -11.17 -20.23
C ASP A 104 -33.62 -11.24 -19.91
N ALA A 105 -33.09 -10.31 -19.09
CA ALA A 105 -31.69 -10.34 -18.66
C ALA A 105 -31.41 -9.62 -17.33
N GLY A 106 -32.42 -9.01 -16.69
CA GLY A 106 -32.22 -8.18 -15.51
C GLY A 106 -31.76 -8.93 -14.25
N ILE A 107 -32.23 -10.15 -14.02
CA ILE A 107 -31.88 -10.93 -12.81
C ILE A 107 -30.45 -11.49 -12.91
N ALA A 108 -30.07 -12.07 -14.05
CA ALA A 108 -28.73 -12.62 -14.26
C ALA A 108 -27.64 -11.54 -14.17
N ILE A 109 -27.86 -10.37 -14.77
CA ILE A 109 -26.90 -9.24 -14.70
C ILE A 109 -26.77 -8.72 -13.26
N ARG A 110 -27.87 -8.67 -12.49
CA ARG A 110 -27.83 -8.27 -11.07
C ARG A 110 -27.07 -9.27 -10.20
N ILE A 111 -27.21 -10.57 -10.45
CA ILE A 111 -26.45 -11.62 -9.74
C ILE A 111 -24.96 -11.51 -10.07
N VAL A 112 -24.60 -11.33 -11.35
CA VAL A 112 -23.21 -11.12 -11.77
C VAL A 112 -22.63 -9.86 -11.13
N ALA A 113 -23.38 -8.75 -11.11
CA ALA A 113 -22.95 -7.53 -10.44
C ALA A 113 -22.78 -7.72 -8.92
N ALA A 114 -23.69 -8.45 -8.26
CA ALA A 114 -23.54 -8.78 -6.85
C ALA A 114 -22.29 -9.64 -6.58
N CYS A 115 -22.04 -10.69 -7.36
CA CYS A 115 -20.86 -11.54 -7.21
C CYS A 115 -19.55 -10.79 -7.44
N LEU A 116 -19.49 -9.95 -8.48
CA LEU A 116 -18.32 -9.11 -8.75
C LEU A 116 -18.10 -8.07 -7.64
N SER A 117 -19.17 -7.53 -7.03
CA SER A 117 -19.05 -6.60 -5.90
C SER A 117 -18.50 -7.27 -4.63
N CYS A 118 -18.90 -8.53 -4.35
CA CYS A 118 -18.32 -9.33 -3.28
C CYS A 118 -16.84 -9.61 -3.53
N PHE A 119 -16.46 -9.90 -4.78
CA PHE A 119 -15.07 -10.10 -5.16
C PHE A 119 -14.24 -8.83 -4.93
N ILE A 120 -14.75 -7.65 -5.30
CA ILE A 120 -14.06 -6.38 -5.02
C ILE A 120 -13.87 -6.14 -3.53
N LEU A 121 -14.88 -6.42 -2.70
CA LEU A 121 -14.75 -6.24 -1.24
C LEU A 121 -13.65 -7.12 -0.64
N ILE A 122 -13.60 -8.40 -1.04
CA ILE A 122 -12.56 -9.33 -0.60
C ILE A 122 -11.19 -8.88 -1.12
N PHE A 123 -11.10 -8.51 -2.39
CA PHE A 123 -9.85 -8.10 -3.01
C PHE A 123 -9.38 -6.72 -2.58
N ALA A 124 -10.27 -5.84 -2.10
CA ALA A 124 -9.93 -4.53 -1.53
C ALA A 124 -9.20 -4.66 -0.19
N LEU A 125 -9.49 -5.72 0.58
CA LEU A 125 -8.83 -5.99 1.86
C LEU A 125 -7.43 -6.58 1.68
N LEU A 126 -7.19 -7.24 0.55
CA LEU A 126 -5.94 -7.95 0.25
C LEU A 126 -4.71 -7.00 0.24
N PRO A 127 -4.74 -5.81 -0.40
CA PRO A 127 -3.68 -4.82 -0.32
C PRO A 127 -3.35 -4.37 1.09
N TYR A 128 -4.33 -4.23 1.99
CA TYR A 128 -4.08 -3.80 3.37
C TYR A 128 -3.27 -4.82 4.16
N GLY A 129 -3.51 -6.11 3.93
CA GLY A 129 -2.70 -7.18 4.53
C GLY A 129 -1.31 -7.32 3.89
N LEU A 130 -1.20 -7.08 2.59
CA LEU A 130 0.08 -7.13 1.85
C LEU A 130 0.97 -5.91 2.09
N MET A 131 0.39 -4.77 2.50
CA MET A 131 1.10 -3.50 2.63
C MET A 131 2.38 -3.61 3.48
N PRO A 132 2.36 -4.12 4.73
CA PRO A 132 3.60 -4.23 5.52
C PRO A 132 4.68 -5.06 4.81
N ALA A 133 4.29 -6.19 4.19
CA ALA A 133 5.23 -7.04 3.46
C ALA A 133 5.84 -6.33 2.23
N ILE A 134 5.05 -5.55 1.49
CA ILE A 134 5.52 -4.76 0.35
C ILE A 134 6.55 -3.72 0.80
N PHE A 135 6.28 -3.00 1.89
CA PHE A 135 7.18 -1.96 2.40
C PHE A 135 8.49 -2.55 2.93
N VAL A 136 8.44 -3.64 3.68
CA VAL A 136 9.64 -4.34 4.20
C VAL A 136 10.48 -4.89 3.06
N ARG A 137 9.90 -5.64 2.12
CA ARG A 137 10.67 -6.20 0.98
C ARG A 137 11.30 -5.12 0.10
N PHE A 138 10.58 -4.02 -0.11
CA PHE A 138 11.10 -2.89 -0.87
C PHE A 138 12.18 -2.14 -0.07
N ALA A 139 12.09 -2.10 1.27
CA ALA A 139 13.15 -1.61 2.13
C ALA A 139 14.41 -2.49 2.04
N GLU A 140 14.30 -3.82 2.13
CA GLU A 140 15.44 -4.74 2.06
C GLU A 140 16.23 -4.63 0.74
N THR A 141 15.53 -4.46 -0.39
CA THR A 141 16.13 -4.63 -1.73
C THR A 141 16.24 -3.34 -2.54
N GLY A 142 15.40 -2.34 -2.29
CA GLY A 142 15.31 -1.11 -3.09
C GLY A 142 14.83 -1.31 -4.54
N GLU A 143 14.54 -2.56 -4.94
CA GLU A 143 14.15 -2.93 -6.29
C GLU A 143 12.63 -3.10 -6.40
N LEU A 144 12.04 -2.66 -7.51
CA LEU A 144 10.65 -2.97 -7.83
C LEU A 144 10.40 -4.46 -8.08
N SER A 145 11.45 -5.18 -8.54
CA SER A 145 11.35 -6.57 -8.95
C SER A 145 11.04 -7.51 -7.78
N SER A 146 11.55 -7.20 -6.58
CA SER A 146 11.40 -7.99 -5.36
C SER A 146 9.96 -7.99 -4.86
N VAL A 147 9.27 -6.86 -5.01
CA VAL A 147 7.87 -6.70 -4.61
C VAL A 147 6.96 -7.68 -5.34
N PHE A 148 7.31 -8.09 -6.56
CA PHE A 148 6.51 -9.02 -7.38
C PHE A 148 6.83 -10.49 -7.18
N ARG A 149 7.74 -10.84 -6.28
CA ARG A 149 8.12 -12.24 -6.00
C ARG A 149 7.11 -12.88 -5.06
N ILE A 150 5.92 -13.16 -5.57
CA ILE A 150 4.76 -13.68 -4.80
C ILE A 150 5.11 -14.94 -3.98
N GLY A 151 5.99 -15.81 -4.50
CA GLY A 151 6.44 -17.02 -3.79
C GLY A 151 7.22 -16.71 -2.50
N GLU A 152 8.04 -15.66 -2.51
CA GLU A 152 8.84 -15.22 -1.35
C GLU A 152 8.00 -14.41 -0.34
N LEU A 153 6.91 -13.80 -0.83
CA LEU A 153 5.94 -13.11 0.01
C LEU A 153 5.11 -14.11 0.84
N TRP A 154 4.72 -15.23 0.22
CA TRP A 154 3.97 -16.29 0.89
C TRP A 154 4.80 -16.99 1.98
N SER A 155 6.09 -17.21 1.75
CA SER A 155 6.99 -17.79 2.77
C SER A 155 7.20 -16.85 3.96
N PHE A 156 7.27 -15.54 3.73
CA PHE A 156 7.39 -14.54 4.78
C PHE A 156 6.14 -14.52 5.68
N ILE A 157 4.95 -14.49 5.08
CA ILE A 157 3.68 -14.58 5.83
C ILE A 157 3.60 -15.89 6.63
N GLN A 158 4.11 -17.00 6.11
CA GLN A 158 4.11 -18.28 6.83
C GLN A 158 5.11 -18.36 7.98
N GLN A 159 6.22 -17.61 7.94
CA GLN A 159 7.24 -17.63 9.00
C GLN A 159 6.86 -16.78 10.21
N ASP A 160 6.15 -15.66 10.01
CA ASP A 160 5.75 -14.75 11.10
C ASP A 160 4.38 -15.07 11.71
N VAL A 161 3.62 -15.98 11.11
CA VAL A 161 2.32 -16.48 11.63
C VAL A 161 2.49 -17.84 12.35
N GLY A 162 3.73 -18.31 12.54
CA GLY A 162 4.10 -19.54 13.27
C GLY A 162 4.45 -19.31 14.73
#